data_AF-A0A9J7DKR0-F1
#
_entry.id   AF-A0A9J7DKR0-F1
#
_cell.length_a   1.000
_cell.length_b   1.000
_cell.length_c   1.000
_cell.angle_alpha   90.00
_cell.angle_beta   90.00
_cell.angle_gamma   90.00
#
_symmetry.space_group_name_H-M   'P 1'
#
loop_
_entity.id
_entity.type
_entity.pdbx_description
1 polymer ?
#
loop_
_entity_poly.entity_id
_entity_poly.type
_entity_poly.pdbx_seq_one_letter_code
_entity_poly.pdbx_strand_id
1 'polypeptide(L)'
;MLTSQRKQQLSIAVTSICLILVIGMAFRHFGHGTHFNHKVKLVSEKMKAKEATSENVKIILLENMTNGSNGTRRKSSDNKIQPMDEQCMHCLCTTINDCKPVKCLKTYTCGIFEISHSYWMDSGKTVLNGNLNYYTGGEEEFRDYLQCINDDKCSRETVIKYMQRFQEDCNKDGVIDCYDYIALHLLGPKGCKTQPLAAYHKMRMHLCLK
;
A
#
# COMPACT_ATOMS: atom_id res chain seq x y z
N MET A 1 -38.54 38.73 -45.45
CA MET A 1 -38.04 37.42 -44.97
C MET A 1 -36.55 37.41 -44.56
N LEU A 2 -35.67 38.26 -45.12
CA LEU A 2 -34.23 38.31 -44.80
C LEU A 2 -33.84 38.84 -43.40
N THR A 3 -34.76 39.47 -42.67
CA THR A 3 -34.48 40.07 -41.35
C THR A 3 -34.63 39.09 -40.17
N SER A 4 -35.44 38.04 -40.32
CA SER A 4 -35.67 37.04 -39.27
C SER A 4 -34.52 36.02 -39.18
N GLN A 5 -34.04 35.52 -40.33
CA GLN A 5 -32.89 34.62 -40.38
C GLN A 5 -31.60 35.25 -39.85
N ARG A 6 -31.36 36.55 -40.10
CA ARG A 6 -30.19 37.25 -39.56
C ARG A 6 -30.25 37.38 -38.04
N LYS A 7 -31.43 37.62 -37.45
CA LYS A 7 -31.60 37.67 -35.99
C LYS A 7 -31.39 36.29 -35.35
N GLN A 8 -31.85 35.22 -36.00
CA GLN A 8 -31.68 33.86 -35.51
C GLN A 8 -30.21 33.38 -35.61
N GLN A 9 -29.51 33.72 -36.68
CA GLN A 9 -28.07 33.45 -36.84
C GLN A 9 -27.23 34.24 -35.82
N LEU A 10 -27.57 35.52 -35.54
CA LEU A 10 -26.90 36.31 -34.50
C LEU A 10 -27.11 35.70 -33.11
N SER A 11 -28.31 35.21 -32.81
CA SER A 11 -28.63 34.61 -31.51
C SER A 11 -27.85 33.31 -31.27
N ILE A 12 -27.74 32.44 -32.29
CA ILE A 12 -26.99 31.18 -32.19
C ILE A 12 -25.48 31.46 -32.00
N ALA A 13 -24.93 32.42 -32.76
CA ALA A 13 -23.52 32.79 -32.65
C ALA A 13 -23.16 33.31 -31.24
N VAL A 14 -24.04 34.14 -30.64
CA VAL A 14 -23.84 34.67 -29.28
C VAL A 14 -23.90 33.55 -28.23
N THR A 15 -24.81 32.59 -28.37
CA THR A 15 -24.90 31.46 -27.42
C THR A 15 -23.67 30.54 -27.49
N SER A 16 -23.14 30.28 -28.69
CA SER A 16 -21.94 29.45 -28.85
C SER A 16 -20.69 30.12 -28.31
N ILE A 17 -20.53 31.43 -28.50
CA ILE A 17 -19.39 32.19 -27.95
C ILE A 17 -19.45 32.19 -26.41
N CYS A 18 -20.62 32.39 -25.80
CA CYS A 18 -20.77 32.28 -24.35
C CYS A 18 -20.39 30.89 -23.82
N LEU A 19 -20.79 29.81 -24.49
CA LEU A 19 -20.46 28.46 -24.07
C LEU A 19 -18.93 28.20 -24.12
N ILE A 20 -18.27 28.65 -25.20
CA ILE A 20 -16.82 28.50 -25.38
C ILE A 20 -16.06 29.30 -24.30
N LEU A 21 -16.52 30.49 -23.94
CA LEU A 21 -15.90 31.31 -22.89
C LEU A 21 -16.07 30.68 -21.49
N VAL A 22 -17.24 30.13 -21.18
CA VAL A 22 -17.51 29.45 -19.89
C VAL A 22 -16.68 28.17 -19.76
N ILE A 23 -16.62 27.38 -20.84
CA ILE A 23 -15.79 26.17 -20.89
C ILE A 23 -14.30 26.53 -20.78
N GLY A 24 -13.84 27.57 -21.49
CA GLY A 24 -12.46 28.06 -21.42
C GLY A 24 -12.05 28.58 -20.04
N MET A 25 -12.97 29.21 -19.30
CA MET A 25 -12.74 29.62 -17.91
C MET A 25 -12.67 28.43 -16.95
N ALA A 26 -13.48 27.38 -17.16
CA ALA A 26 -13.40 26.15 -16.38
C ALA A 26 -12.07 25.39 -16.60
N PHE A 27 -11.55 25.39 -17.83
CA PHE A 27 -10.26 24.76 -18.13
C PHE A 27 -9.05 25.53 -17.56
N ARG A 28 -9.14 26.84 -17.37
CA ARG A 28 -8.07 27.63 -16.72
C ARG A 28 -7.89 27.32 -15.24
N HIS A 29 -8.87 26.68 -14.59
CA HIS A 29 -8.78 26.25 -13.18
C HIS A 29 -8.20 24.84 -12.98
N PHE A 30 -8.02 24.06 -14.05
CA PHE A 30 -7.46 22.70 -14.01
C PHE A 30 -6.00 22.60 -14.49
N GLY A 31 -5.35 23.74 -14.79
CA GLY A 31 -4.00 23.80 -15.34
C GLY A 31 -2.92 24.18 -14.34
N HIS A 32 -2.62 23.33 -13.36
CA HIS A 32 -1.28 23.30 -12.74
C HIS A 32 -0.90 21.86 -12.38
N GLY A 33 -0.24 21.21 -13.34
CA GLY A 33 0.25 19.84 -13.23
C GLY A 33 1.40 19.58 -14.19
N THR A 34 2.44 20.42 -14.17
CA THR A 34 3.67 20.21 -14.96
C THR A 34 4.87 20.12 -14.05
N HIS A 35 5.05 18.96 -13.37
CA HIS A 35 6.38 18.55 -12.91
C HIS A 35 6.52 17.03 -12.68
N PHE A 36 6.07 16.20 -13.63
CA PHE A 36 6.24 14.74 -13.52
C PHE A 36 6.58 14.04 -14.84
N ASN A 37 7.37 14.67 -15.72
CA ASN A 37 7.91 13.98 -16.91
C ASN A 37 9.44 13.97 -16.99
N HIS A 38 10.15 14.56 -16.03
CA HIS A 38 11.62 14.47 -15.95
C HIS A 38 12.11 13.26 -15.11
N LYS A 39 11.27 12.71 -14.22
CA LYS A 39 11.70 11.67 -13.28
C LYS A 39 11.70 10.25 -13.87
N VAL A 40 11.01 10.02 -14.99
CA VAL A 40 10.94 8.71 -15.65
C VAL A 40 12.19 8.41 -16.48
N LYS A 41 12.83 9.43 -17.09
CA LYS A 41 14.05 9.24 -17.89
C LYS A 41 15.27 8.83 -17.04
N LEU A 42 15.37 9.33 -15.81
CA LEU A 42 16.46 9.00 -14.87
C LEU A 42 16.37 7.59 -14.25
N VAL A 43 15.19 6.96 -14.25
CA VAL A 43 15.01 5.60 -13.70
C VAL A 43 15.39 4.54 -14.74
N SER A 44 15.12 4.80 -16.03
CA SER A 44 15.46 3.88 -17.12
C SER A 44 16.97 3.72 -17.34
N GLU A 45 17.77 4.77 -17.16
CA GLU A 45 19.23 4.70 -17.29
C GLU A 45 19.89 3.98 -16.12
N LYS A 46 19.31 4.04 -14.91
CA LYS A 46 19.83 3.37 -13.72
C LYS A 46 19.64 1.84 -13.71
N MET A 47 18.73 1.30 -14.52
CA MET A 47 18.53 -0.15 -14.61
C MET A 47 19.48 -0.84 -15.61
N LYS A 48 20.07 -0.09 -16.55
CA LYS A 48 21.04 -0.65 -17.51
C LYS A 48 22.48 -0.72 -16.97
N ALA A 49 22.76 -0.06 -15.85
CA ALA A 49 24.09 -0.04 -15.22
C ALA A 49 24.28 -1.11 -14.12
N LYS A 50 23.29 -1.98 -13.88
CA LYS A 50 23.36 -2.99 -12.80
C LYS A 50 23.69 -4.41 -13.27
N GLU A 51 23.90 -4.60 -14.58
CA GLU A 51 24.15 -5.92 -15.20
C GLU A 51 25.57 -6.05 -15.78
N ALA A 52 26.55 -5.43 -15.12
CA ALA A 52 27.96 -5.68 -15.38
C ALA A 52 28.76 -5.42 -14.10
N THR A 53 28.91 -6.45 -13.24
CA THR A 53 30.03 -6.67 -12.29
C THR A 53 29.69 -7.84 -11.35
N SER A 54 29.66 -9.06 -11.90
CA SER A 54 29.42 -10.30 -11.12
C SER A 54 30.68 -11.12 -10.82
N GLU A 55 31.89 -10.57 -10.98
CA GLU A 55 33.13 -11.37 -10.76
C GLU A 55 34.12 -10.81 -9.74
N ASN A 56 33.91 -9.60 -9.19
CA ASN A 56 34.88 -8.98 -8.27
C ASN A 56 34.45 -8.93 -6.79
N VAL A 57 33.28 -9.48 -6.43
CA VAL A 57 32.73 -9.41 -5.04
C VAL A 57 33.36 -10.45 -4.10
N LYS A 58 34.07 -11.46 -4.61
CA LYS A 58 34.67 -12.52 -3.76
C LYS A 58 35.96 -12.11 -3.02
N ILE A 59 36.52 -10.93 -3.26
CA ILE A 59 37.81 -10.52 -2.64
C ILE A 59 37.66 -9.50 -1.50
N ILE A 60 36.49 -8.89 -1.29
CA ILE A 60 36.30 -7.83 -0.26
C ILE A 60 35.57 -8.36 0.99
N LEU A 61 35.91 -9.56 1.46
CA LEU A 61 35.33 -10.13 2.69
C LEU A 61 36.33 -10.36 3.83
N LEU A 62 37.57 -9.93 3.69
CA LEU A 62 38.55 -9.97 4.79
C LEU A 62 39.35 -8.68 4.78
N GLU A 63 38.82 -7.66 5.47
CA GLU A 63 39.53 -6.61 6.22
C GLU A 63 38.57 -5.43 6.41
N ASN A 64 38.25 -5.13 7.68
CA ASN A 64 38.06 -3.79 8.25
C ASN A 64 37.26 -3.89 9.55
N MET A 65 37.92 -4.44 10.57
CA MET A 65 37.74 -3.96 11.93
C MET A 65 38.52 -2.64 12.06
N THR A 66 37.93 -1.68 12.79
CA THR A 66 38.45 -0.36 13.20
C THR A 66 38.31 0.78 12.19
N ASN A 67 37.32 1.66 12.42
CA ASN A 67 37.59 3.06 12.73
C ASN A 67 36.30 3.81 13.12
N GLY A 68 36.39 4.50 14.27
CA GLY A 68 35.31 5.29 14.84
C GLY A 68 35.06 6.59 14.08
N SER A 69 33.80 7.01 14.07
CA SER A 69 33.40 8.37 13.73
C SER A 69 32.37 8.85 14.75
N ASN A 70 32.72 9.95 15.43
CA ASN A 70 31.84 10.70 16.31
C ASN A 70 30.75 11.38 15.46
N GLY A 71 29.56 10.79 15.47
CA GLY A 71 28.32 11.43 15.07
C GLY A 71 27.30 11.26 16.20
N THR A 72 26.59 12.33 16.57
CA THR A 72 25.51 12.30 17.55
C THR A 72 24.40 11.37 17.06
N ARG A 73 24.49 10.11 17.48
CA ARG A 73 23.55 9.02 17.24
C ARG A 73 22.21 9.41 17.86
N ARG A 74 21.21 9.75 17.03
CA ARG A 74 19.81 9.54 17.44
C ARG A 74 19.73 8.10 17.92
N LYS A 75 19.32 7.89 19.17
CA LYS A 75 19.14 6.59 19.78
C LYS A 75 18.05 5.87 18.97
N SER A 76 18.47 5.12 17.95
CA SER A 76 17.63 4.12 17.31
C SER A 76 17.31 3.12 18.41
N SER A 77 16.06 3.09 18.84
CA SER A 77 15.52 1.94 19.54
C SER A 77 15.49 0.84 18.50
N ASP A 78 16.59 0.10 18.34
CA ASP A 78 16.63 -1.05 17.45
C ASP A 78 15.83 -2.17 18.13
N ASN A 79 14.51 -2.13 17.97
CA ASN A 79 13.62 -3.18 18.43
C ASN A 79 14.03 -4.49 17.74
N LYS A 80 14.04 -5.59 18.49
CA LYS A 80 14.36 -6.91 17.93
C LYS A 80 13.17 -7.39 17.09
N ILE A 81 13.35 -7.55 15.77
CA ILE A 81 12.30 -8.03 14.88
C ILE A 81 12.33 -9.57 14.81
N GLN A 82 11.20 -10.22 15.06
CA GLN A 82 11.00 -11.66 14.86
C GLN A 82 10.24 -11.91 13.56
N PRO A 83 10.71 -12.75 12.63
CA PRO A 83 9.97 -13.03 11.39
C PRO A 83 8.57 -13.56 11.67
N MET A 84 7.59 -13.08 10.90
CA MET A 84 6.24 -13.64 10.92
C MET A 84 6.25 -15.04 10.29
N ASP A 85 5.99 -16.06 11.11
CA ASP A 85 5.98 -17.46 10.70
C ASP A 85 4.56 -18.01 10.48
N GLU A 86 4.46 -19.30 10.13
CA GLU A 86 3.19 -19.97 9.88
C GLU A 86 2.30 -20.06 11.12
N GLN A 87 2.89 -20.24 12.30
CA GLN A 87 2.15 -20.27 13.56
C GLN A 87 1.52 -18.89 13.82
N CYS A 88 2.27 -17.83 13.57
CA CYS A 88 1.77 -16.48 13.70
C CYS A 88 0.66 -16.16 12.69
N MET A 89 0.81 -16.58 11.43
CA MET A 89 -0.25 -16.45 10.42
C MET A 89 -1.55 -17.13 10.85
N HIS A 90 -1.45 -18.35 11.40
CA HIS A 90 -2.60 -19.07 11.90
C HIS A 90 -3.25 -18.37 13.11
N CYS A 91 -2.44 -17.89 14.06
CA CYS A 91 -2.92 -17.15 15.22
C CYS A 91 -3.59 -15.81 14.81
N LEU A 92 -3.10 -15.16 13.76
CA LEU A 92 -3.71 -13.94 13.20
C LEU A 92 -5.12 -14.20 12.69
N CYS A 93 -5.32 -15.18 11.79
CA CYS A 93 -6.68 -15.47 11.30
C CYS A 93 -7.60 -16.05 12.39
N THR A 94 -7.03 -16.78 13.35
CA THR A 94 -7.78 -17.31 14.50
C THR A 94 -8.31 -16.17 15.36
N THR A 95 -7.46 -15.16 15.60
CA THR A 95 -7.82 -13.96 16.36
C THR A 95 -8.96 -13.19 15.69
N ILE A 96 -8.91 -13.03 14.36
CA ILE A 96 -9.93 -12.34 13.57
C ILE A 96 -11.27 -13.08 13.66
N ASN A 97 -11.34 -14.31 13.13
CA ASN A 97 -12.59 -15.05 13.02
C ASN A 97 -12.45 -16.58 12.96
N ASP A 98 -11.57 -17.18 13.77
CA ASP A 98 -11.27 -18.63 13.74
C ASP A 98 -10.85 -19.12 12.33
N CYS A 99 -10.16 -18.27 11.57
CA CYS A 99 -9.75 -18.55 10.19
C CYS A 99 -10.93 -18.91 9.27
N LYS A 100 -12.15 -18.45 9.58
CA LYS A 100 -13.33 -18.63 8.71
C LYS A 100 -13.31 -17.54 7.63
N PRO A 101 -13.17 -17.91 6.35
CA PRO A 101 -13.08 -16.92 5.28
C PRO A 101 -14.38 -16.13 5.14
N VAL A 102 -14.26 -14.80 5.12
CA VAL A 102 -15.38 -13.90 4.85
C VAL A 102 -15.53 -13.71 3.35
N LYS A 103 -16.75 -13.89 2.85
CA LYS A 103 -17.06 -13.73 1.42
C LYS A 103 -16.82 -12.28 0.99
N CYS A 104 -16.06 -12.07 -0.07
CA CYS A 104 -15.85 -10.73 -0.61
C CYS A 104 -17.12 -10.13 -1.21
N LEU A 105 -17.57 -9.01 -0.62
CA LEU A 105 -18.60 -8.12 -1.14
C LEU A 105 -17.97 -6.75 -1.41
N LYS A 106 -18.53 -5.97 -2.34
CA LYS A 106 -17.93 -4.71 -2.84
C LYS A 106 -17.54 -3.68 -1.77
N THR A 107 -18.07 -3.79 -0.56
CA THR A 107 -18.00 -2.74 0.48
C THR A 107 -17.34 -3.16 1.79
N TYR A 108 -16.76 -4.37 1.89
CA TYR A 108 -16.25 -4.89 3.17
C TYR A 108 -14.87 -5.52 3.05
N THR A 109 -14.21 -5.68 4.21
CA THR A 109 -13.10 -6.59 4.41
C THR A 109 -13.50 -8.01 4.02
N CYS A 110 -12.55 -8.80 3.50
CA CYS A 110 -12.85 -10.17 3.11
C CYS A 110 -11.63 -11.09 3.08
N GLY A 111 -11.86 -12.36 2.74
CA GLY A 111 -10.85 -13.40 2.78
C GLY A 111 -10.62 -13.95 4.19
N ILE A 112 -9.66 -14.85 4.33
CA ILE A 112 -9.32 -15.51 5.61
C ILE A 112 -8.70 -14.55 6.64
N PHE A 113 -8.07 -13.49 6.16
CA PHE A 113 -7.47 -12.44 6.98
C PHE A 113 -8.29 -11.15 6.99
N GLU A 114 -9.53 -11.14 6.50
CA GLU A 114 -10.38 -9.93 6.47
C GLU A 114 -9.65 -8.66 6.01
N ILE A 115 -8.91 -8.76 4.90
CA ILE A 115 -8.12 -7.65 4.35
C ILE A 115 -9.06 -6.68 3.65
N SER A 116 -8.84 -5.37 3.84
CA SER A 116 -9.56 -4.31 3.13
C SER A 116 -8.82 -3.88 1.85
N HIS A 117 -9.51 -3.18 0.95
CA HIS A 117 -8.89 -2.63 -0.25
C HIS A 117 -7.73 -1.66 0.07
N SER A 118 -7.89 -0.79 1.08
CA SER A 118 -6.82 0.13 1.51
C SER A 118 -5.63 -0.59 2.12
N TYR A 119 -5.87 -1.63 2.92
CA TYR A 119 -4.82 -2.49 3.46
C TYR A 119 -4.01 -3.13 2.34
N TRP A 120 -4.67 -3.69 1.33
CA TRP A 120 -4.03 -4.29 0.16
C TRP A 120 -3.23 -3.27 -0.66
N MET A 121 -3.77 -2.06 -0.87
CA MET A 121 -3.03 -0.96 -1.51
C MET A 121 -1.78 -0.57 -0.72
N ASP A 122 -1.90 -0.45 0.60
CA ASP A 122 -0.76 -0.14 1.46
C ASP A 122 0.27 -1.27 1.49
N SER A 123 -0.15 -2.51 1.25
CA SER A 123 0.75 -3.66 1.09
C SER A 123 1.47 -3.69 -0.27
N GLY A 124 1.28 -2.68 -1.12
CA GLY A 124 1.94 -2.60 -2.43
C GLY A 124 1.17 -3.27 -3.56
N LYS A 125 -0.15 -3.50 -3.39
CA LYS A 125 -1.03 -4.10 -4.40
C LYS A 125 -0.53 -5.47 -4.88
N THR A 126 -0.41 -6.42 -3.96
CA THR A 126 0.03 -7.78 -4.29
C THR A 126 -0.94 -8.43 -5.28
N VAL A 127 -0.42 -9.11 -6.29
CA VAL A 127 -1.22 -9.70 -7.38
C VAL A 127 -0.94 -11.20 -7.50
N LEU A 128 -1.95 -11.94 -7.96
CA LEU A 128 -1.83 -13.38 -8.18
C LEU A 128 -0.72 -13.67 -9.23
N ASN A 129 0.13 -14.67 -8.95
CA ASN A 129 1.21 -15.12 -9.83
C ASN A 129 2.30 -14.06 -10.15
N GLY A 130 2.35 -12.94 -9.44
CA GLY A 130 3.39 -11.91 -9.65
C GLY A 130 3.33 -11.22 -11.02
N ASN A 131 2.25 -11.41 -11.78
CA ASN A 131 2.02 -10.68 -13.03
C ASN A 131 1.72 -9.22 -12.69
N LEU A 132 2.77 -8.39 -12.69
CA LEU A 132 2.73 -6.96 -12.41
C LEU A 132 2.06 -6.16 -13.54
N ASN A 133 0.80 -6.45 -13.85
CA ASN A 133 -0.03 -5.49 -14.55
C ASN A 133 -0.56 -4.53 -13.49
N TYR A 134 0.23 -3.50 -13.16
CA TYR A 134 -0.15 -2.51 -12.17
C TYR A 134 -1.22 -1.59 -12.74
N TYR A 135 -2.46 -2.04 -12.73
CA TYR A 135 -3.60 -1.20 -13.09
C TYR A 135 -3.71 -0.07 -12.06
N THR A 136 -3.83 1.16 -12.56
CA THR A 136 -3.96 2.34 -11.71
C THR A 136 -5.43 2.73 -11.63
N GLY A 137 -6.12 2.20 -10.62
CA GLY A 137 -7.51 2.53 -10.32
C GLY A 137 -8.57 1.86 -11.21
N GLY A 138 -9.82 2.09 -10.85
CA GLY A 138 -10.98 1.56 -11.57
C GLY A 138 -11.34 0.11 -11.23
N GLU A 139 -12.10 -0.53 -12.11
CA GLU A 139 -12.63 -1.89 -11.88
C GLU A 139 -11.56 -2.98 -11.95
N GLU A 140 -10.46 -2.74 -12.65
CA GLU A 140 -9.35 -3.70 -12.79
C GLU A 140 -8.56 -3.81 -11.48
N GLU A 141 -8.20 -2.69 -10.86
CA GLU A 141 -7.55 -2.66 -9.54
C GLU A 141 -8.40 -3.37 -8.48
N PHE A 142 -9.71 -3.11 -8.47
CA PHE A 142 -10.61 -3.76 -7.53
C PHE A 142 -10.72 -5.27 -7.79
N ARG A 143 -10.63 -5.70 -9.06
CA ARG A 143 -10.61 -7.12 -9.44
C ARG A 143 -9.34 -7.81 -8.96
N ASP A 144 -8.19 -7.16 -9.09
CA ASP A 144 -6.91 -7.70 -8.61
C ASP A 144 -6.90 -7.87 -7.10
N TYR A 145 -7.41 -6.87 -6.37
CA TYR A 145 -7.67 -6.97 -4.95
C TYR A 145 -8.51 -8.21 -4.62
N LEU A 146 -9.67 -8.37 -5.27
CA LEU A 146 -10.55 -9.51 -5.02
C LEU A 146 -9.90 -10.85 -5.36
N GLN A 147 -9.14 -10.94 -6.47
CA GLN A 147 -8.44 -12.16 -6.84
C GLN A 147 -7.36 -12.53 -5.82
N CYS A 148 -6.59 -11.54 -5.36
CA CYS A 148 -5.51 -11.78 -4.41
C CYS A 148 -6.03 -12.18 -3.02
N ILE A 149 -7.04 -11.48 -2.49
CA ILE A 149 -7.51 -11.72 -1.12
C ILE A 149 -8.26 -13.06 -0.99
N ASN A 150 -8.77 -13.61 -2.09
CA ASN A 150 -9.37 -14.95 -2.13
C ASN A 150 -8.36 -16.09 -2.38
N ASP A 151 -7.09 -15.77 -2.66
CA ASP A 151 -6.01 -16.75 -2.80
C ASP A 151 -5.20 -16.82 -1.51
N ASP A 152 -4.95 -18.03 -0.99
CA ASP A 152 -4.23 -18.22 0.28
C ASP A 152 -2.82 -17.62 0.22
N LYS A 153 -2.07 -17.90 -0.85
CA LYS A 153 -0.69 -17.43 -0.97
C LYS A 153 -0.62 -15.90 -1.14
N CYS A 154 -1.46 -15.34 -1.99
CA CYS A 154 -1.47 -13.90 -2.27
C CYS A 154 -1.98 -13.09 -1.07
N SER A 155 -2.99 -13.59 -0.35
CA SER A 155 -3.47 -12.95 0.88
C SER A 155 -2.43 -12.99 1.99
N ARG A 156 -1.73 -14.11 2.18
CA ARG A 156 -0.57 -14.22 3.10
C ARG A 156 0.54 -13.23 2.75
N GLU A 157 0.93 -13.17 1.49
CA GLU A 157 1.95 -12.23 1.02
C GLU A 157 1.54 -10.77 1.25
N THR A 158 0.24 -10.45 1.09
CA THR A 158 -0.32 -9.14 1.42
C THR A 158 -0.12 -8.79 2.89
N VAL A 159 -0.45 -9.71 3.82
CA VAL A 159 -0.21 -9.51 5.26
C VAL A 159 1.28 -9.29 5.54
N ILE A 160 2.17 -10.11 4.99
CA ILE A 160 3.62 -10.00 5.20
C ILE A 160 4.12 -8.62 4.75
N LYS A 161 3.74 -8.18 3.54
CA LYS A 161 4.14 -6.87 3.01
C LYS A 161 3.61 -5.71 3.83
N TYR A 162 2.40 -5.84 4.37
CA TYR A 162 1.85 -4.86 5.31
C TYR A 162 2.71 -4.75 6.57
N MET A 163 3.06 -5.88 7.17
CA MET A 163 3.92 -5.91 8.37
C MET A 163 5.28 -5.31 8.08
N GLN A 164 5.90 -5.67 6.94
CA GLN A 164 7.18 -5.11 6.51
C GLN A 164 7.15 -3.58 6.30
N ARG A 165 6.01 -3.05 5.83
CA ARG A 165 5.86 -1.61 5.61
C ARG A 165 5.70 -0.82 6.91
N PHE A 166 4.94 -1.34 7.87
CA PHE A 166 4.53 -0.58 9.04
C PHE A 166 5.19 -0.97 10.36
N GLN A 167 6.03 -2.02 10.37
CA GLN A 167 6.83 -2.54 11.50
C GLN A 167 6.81 -1.63 12.73
N GLU A 168 6.07 -2.04 13.75
CA GLU A 168 5.85 -1.25 14.95
C GLU A 168 5.82 -2.18 16.16
N ASP A 169 6.46 -1.77 17.25
CA ASP A 169 6.32 -2.40 18.56
C ASP A 169 5.10 -1.77 19.24
N CYS A 170 3.99 -2.48 19.17
CA CYS A 170 2.68 -2.00 19.57
C CYS A 170 2.50 -2.09 21.09
N ASN A 171 3.08 -3.10 21.74
CA ASN A 171 2.99 -3.31 23.19
C ASN A 171 4.12 -2.64 24.01
N LYS A 172 5.16 -2.13 23.33
CA LYS A 172 6.35 -1.47 23.87
C LYS A 172 7.24 -2.36 24.72
N ASP A 173 7.35 -3.64 24.37
CA ASP A 173 8.22 -4.59 25.07
C ASP A 173 9.66 -4.65 24.50
N GLY A 174 9.95 -3.89 23.44
CA GLY A 174 11.26 -3.82 22.79
C GLY A 174 11.47 -4.90 21.71
N VAL A 175 10.46 -5.71 21.43
CA VAL A 175 10.44 -6.71 20.38
C VAL A 175 9.32 -6.37 19.40
N ILE A 176 9.51 -6.70 18.13
CA ILE A 176 8.42 -6.73 17.15
C ILE A 176 8.17 -8.20 16.85
N ASP A 177 7.08 -8.74 17.36
CA ASP A 177 6.72 -10.16 17.23
C ASP A 177 5.27 -10.38 16.80
N CYS A 178 4.78 -11.62 16.96
CA CYS A 178 3.44 -11.98 16.54
C CYS A 178 2.33 -11.18 17.23
N TYR A 179 2.53 -10.78 18.49
CA TYR A 179 1.58 -9.90 19.18
C TYR A 179 1.41 -8.60 18.39
N ASP A 180 2.53 -7.99 17.98
CA ASP A 180 2.52 -6.72 17.27
C ASP A 180 1.93 -6.86 15.88
N TYR A 181 2.24 -7.94 15.16
CA TYR A 181 1.65 -8.19 13.84
C TYR A 181 0.13 -8.32 13.90
N ILE A 182 -0.41 -9.00 14.92
CA ILE A 182 -1.86 -9.13 15.10
C ILE A 182 -2.47 -7.78 15.50
N ALA A 183 -1.86 -7.05 16.43
CA ALA A 183 -2.32 -5.74 16.85
C ALA A 183 -2.32 -4.72 15.70
N LEU A 184 -1.25 -4.71 14.90
CA LEU A 184 -1.09 -3.88 13.72
C LEU A 184 -2.12 -4.23 12.63
N HIS A 185 -2.43 -5.51 12.44
CA HIS A 185 -3.47 -5.94 11.51
C HIS A 185 -4.85 -5.42 11.91
N LEU A 186 -5.22 -5.56 13.19
CA LEU A 186 -6.56 -5.23 13.68
C LEU A 186 -6.79 -3.73 13.89
N LEU A 187 -5.74 -2.98 14.25
CA LEU A 187 -5.84 -1.58 14.66
C LEU A 187 -5.21 -0.61 13.65
N GLY A 188 -4.44 -1.14 12.69
CA GLY A 188 -3.63 -0.35 11.77
C GLY A 188 -2.47 0.40 12.46
N PRO A 189 -1.64 1.12 11.68
CA PRO A 189 -0.37 1.69 12.15
C PRO A 189 -0.57 2.78 13.22
N LYS A 190 -1.68 3.51 13.14
CA LYS A 190 -2.03 4.54 14.13
C LYS A 190 -2.64 3.92 15.39
N GLY A 191 -3.51 2.92 15.21
CA GLY A 191 -4.28 2.34 16.31
C GLY A 191 -3.44 1.45 17.20
N CYS A 192 -2.47 0.71 16.67
CA CYS A 192 -1.78 -0.33 17.45
C CYS A 192 -1.07 0.19 18.72
N LYS A 193 -0.60 1.45 18.69
CA LYS A 193 0.03 2.13 19.85
C LYS A 193 -0.93 2.89 20.75
N THR A 194 -2.14 3.16 20.29
CA THR A 194 -3.04 4.16 20.89
C THR A 194 -4.39 3.61 21.31
N GLN A 195 -4.76 2.43 20.79
CA GLN A 195 -6.07 1.82 21.02
C GLN A 195 -5.90 0.42 21.60
N PRO A 196 -6.76 0.03 22.55
CA PRO A 196 -6.80 -1.35 23.01
C PRO A 196 -7.47 -2.23 21.95
N LEU A 197 -7.04 -3.49 21.87
CA LEU A 197 -7.80 -4.51 21.16
C LEU A 197 -9.19 -4.68 21.79
N ALA A 198 -10.20 -4.92 20.94
CA ALA A 198 -11.52 -5.33 21.41
C ALA A 198 -11.39 -6.58 22.30
N ALA A 199 -12.18 -6.66 23.37
CA ALA A 199 -12.06 -7.71 24.39
C ALA A 199 -12.05 -9.12 23.79
N TYR A 200 -12.88 -9.34 22.77
CA TYR A 200 -12.95 -10.59 22.04
C TYR A 200 -11.66 -10.94 21.28
N HIS A 201 -11.09 -10.00 20.53
CA HIS A 201 -9.81 -10.20 19.85
C HIS A 201 -8.68 -10.41 20.85
N LYS A 202 -8.67 -9.65 21.95
CA LYS A 202 -7.68 -9.81 23.02
C LYS A 202 -7.72 -11.23 23.62
N MET A 203 -8.91 -11.76 23.87
CA MET A 203 -9.09 -13.12 24.38
C MET A 203 -8.58 -14.17 23.39
N ARG A 204 -8.97 -14.09 22.12
CA ARG A 204 -8.53 -15.06 21.10
C ARG A 204 -7.03 -15.02 20.86
N MET A 205 -6.46 -13.83 20.76
CA MET A 205 -5.02 -13.65 20.61
C MET A 205 -4.25 -14.27 21.78
N HIS A 206 -4.71 -14.03 23.02
CA HIS A 206 -4.10 -14.65 24.20
C HIS A 206 -4.20 -16.18 24.21
N LEU A 207 -5.24 -16.76 23.60
CA LEU A 207 -5.38 -18.22 23.51
C LEU A 207 -4.46 -18.84 22.46
N CYS A 208 -4.21 -18.16 21.33
CA CYS A 208 -3.39 -18.71 20.25
C CYS A 208 -1.89 -18.43 20.37
N LEU A 209 -1.48 -17.40 21.11
CA LEU A 209 -0.06 -17.10 21.38
C LEU A 209 0.56 -17.96 22.51
N LYS A 210 -0.21 -18.88 23.11
CA LYS A 210 0.25 -19.77 24.18
C LYS A 210 1.02 -20.98 23.68
#